data_AF-A0AAD6CT14-F1
#
_entry.id   AF-A0AAD6CT14-F1
#
_cell.length_a   1.000
_cell.length_b   1.000
_cell.length_c   1.000
_cell.angle_alpha   90.00
_cell.angle_beta   90.00
_cell.angle_gamma   90.00
#
_symmetry.space_group_name_H-M   'P 1'
#
loop_
_entity.id
_entity.type
_entity.pdbx_description
1 polymer ?
#
loop_
_entity_poly.entity_id
_entity_poly.type
_entity_poly.pdbx_seq_one_letter_code
_entity_poly.pdbx_strand_id
1 'polypeptide(L)'
;MGDHNSIGNAFVSHYFNTFDNFDARANLASLYRPESMLTWEGIGLQGTQSIIERLTNPELKVVKTQISNTDSEPSINNAILVCVIGNLSSRGKKIDNAFDRPMTFAETFLLAPVPGQPGGFYIHNQNFRLIQF
;
A
#
# COMPACT_ATOMS: atom_id res chain seq x y z
N MET A 1 17.95 5.51 -16.32
CA MET A 1 17.18 6.26 -15.30
C MET A 1 15.65 6.07 -15.40
N GLY A 2 15.09 5.16 -16.22
CA GLY A 2 13.72 5.34 -16.74
C GLY A 2 12.63 4.27 -16.49
N ASP A 3 12.91 3.11 -15.88
CA ASP A 3 11.90 2.03 -15.81
C ASP A 3 11.26 1.87 -14.42
N HIS A 4 12.07 1.77 -13.36
CA HIS A 4 11.59 1.59 -11.98
C HIS A 4 10.68 2.73 -11.49
N ASN A 5 10.97 3.99 -11.84
CA ASN A 5 10.10 5.13 -11.50
C ASN A 5 8.72 5.04 -12.17
N SER A 6 8.70 4.62 -13.45
CA SER A 6 7.45 4.45 -14.19
C SER A 6 6.63 3.30 -13.62
N ILE A 7 7.28 2.16 -13.32
CA ILE A 7 6.65 1.00 -12.68
C ILE A 7 6.12 1.35 -11.29
N GLY A 8 6.93 2.02 -10.46
CA GLY A 8 6.57 2.42 -9.11
C GLY A 8 5.36 3.37 -9.09
N ASN A 9 5.36 4.40 -9.94
CA ASN A 9 4.23 5.34 -10.05
C ASN A 9 2.95 4.65 -10.55
N ALA A 10 3.06 3.76 -11.54
CA ALA A 10 1.92 2.98 -12.03
C ALA A 10 1.38 2.03 -10.95
N PHE A 11 2.28 1.37 -10.21
CA PHE A 11 1.94 0.51 -9.07
C PHE A 11 1.22 1.29 -7.97
N VAL A 12 1.77 2.42 -7.51
CA VAL A 12 1.15 3.26 -6.47
C VAL A 12 -0.24 3.72 -6.90
N SER A 13 -0.35 4.21 -8.13
CA SER A 13 -1.65 4.63 -8.69
C SER A 13 -2.66 3.47 -8.69
N HIS A 14 -2.27 2.28 -9.14
CA HIS A 14 -3.15 1.11 -9.14
C HIS A 14 -3.52 0.64 -7.73
N TYR A 15 -2.53 0.55 -6.84
CA TYR A 15 -2.68 0.10 -5.46
C TYR A 15 -3.65 0.99 -4.70
N PHE A 16 -3.39 2.29 -4.64
CA PHE A 16 -4.21 3.22 -3.85
C PHE A 16 -5.58 3.47 -4.47
N ASN A 17 -5.74 3.45 -5.80
CA ASN A 17 -7.08 3.50 -6.41
C ASN A 17 -7.94 2.29 -6.02
N THR A 18 -7.32 1.11 -5.94
CA THR A 18 -8.00 -0.13 -5.54
C THR A 18 -8.23 -0.14 -4.03
N PHE A 19 -7.25 0.29 -3.23
CA PHE A 19 -7.36 0.41 -1.78
C PHE A 19 -8.43 1.44 -1.38
N ASP A 20 -8.55 2.56 -2.06
CA ASP A 20 -9.55 3.58 -1.74
C ASP A 20 -10.98 3.17 -2.10
N ASN A 21 -11.16 2.14 -2.92
CA ASN A 21 -12.46 1.56 -3.25
C ASN A 21 -12.69 0.30 -2.42
N PHE A 22 -13.42 0.41 -1.31
CA PHE A 22 -13.67 -0.70 -0.38
C PHE A 22 -14.18 -1.98 -1.07
N ASP A 23 -15.08 -1.86 -2.04
CA ASP A 23 -15.66 -3.00 -2.75
C ASP A 23 -14.65 -3.68 -3.69
N ALA A 24 -13.59 -2.97 -4.11
CA ALA A 24 -12.51 -3.48 -4.94
C ALA A 24 -11.28 -3.94 -4.14
N ARG A 25 -11.19 -3.66 -2.83
CA ARG A 25 -10.00 -3.99 -2.01
C ARG A 25 -9.61 -5.45 -2.05
N ALA A 26 -10.58 -6.35 -2.12
CA ALA A 26 -10.33 -7.78 -2.23
C ALA A 26 -9.50 -8.13 -3.49
N ASN A 27 -9.57 -7.31 -4.55
CA ASN A 27 -8.79 -7.51 -5.78
C ASN A 27 -7.29 -7.29 -5.58
N LEU A 28 -6.87 -6.61 -4.50
CA LEU A 28 -5.47 -6.50 -4.10
C LEU A 28 -4.83 -7.87 -3.82
N ALA A 29 -5.64 -8.92 -3.58
CA ALA A 29 -5.15 -10.28 -3.37
C ALA A 29 -4.22 -10.75 -4.50
N SER A 30 -4.47 -10.31 -5.74
CA SER A 30 -3.66 -10.62 -6.92
C SER A 30 -2.22 -10.07 -6.87
N LEU A 31 -1.98 -9.05 -6.05
CA LEU A 31 -0.67 -8.41 -5.87
C LEU A 31 0.18 -9.11 -4.80
N TYR A 32 -0.39 -10.02 -4.01
CA TYR A 32 0.33 -10.74 -2.94
C TYR A 32 0.53 -12.21 -3.28
N ARG A 33 1.46 -12.84 -2.56
CA ARG A 33 1.82 -14.26 -2.65
C ARG A 33 1.89 -14.87 -1.23
N PRO A 34 1.97 -16.20 -1.09
CA PRO A 34 2.09 -16.86 0.22
C PRO A 34 3.26 -16.35 1.08
N GLU A 35 4.36 -15.96 0.44
CA GLU A 35 5.56 -15.41 1.05
C GLU A 35 5.48 -13.90 1.36
N SER A 36 4.45 -13.20 0.90
CA SER A 36 4.28 -11.76 1.12
C SER A 36 4.15 -11.44 2.61
N MET A 37 4.75 -10.34 3.03
CA MET A 37 4.71 -9.85 4.42
C MET A 37 4.15 -8.43 4.47
N LEU A 38 3.18 -8.20 5.34
CA LEU A 38 2.69 -6.87 5.71
C LEU A 38 3.04 -6.60 7.17
N THR A 39 3.61 -5.43 7.47
CA THR A 39 3.63 -4.88 8.83
C THR A 39 2.67 -3.70 8.87
N TRP A 40 1.55 -3.84 9.56
CA TRP A 40 0.53 -2.80 9.69
C TRP A 40 0.56 -2.23 11.11
N GLU A 41 0.95 -0.97 11.27
CA GLU A 41 1.06 -0.32 12.58
C GLU A 41 1.95 -1.10 13.58
N GLY A 42 2.94 -1.85 13.07
CA GLY A 42 3.86 -2.67 13.86
C GLY A 42 3.41 -4.13 14.05
N ILE A 43 2.24 -4.52 13.56
CA ILE A 43 1.75 -5.89 13.60
C ILE A 43 2.13 -6.60 12.29
N GLY A 44 2.96 -7.64 12.39
CA GLY A 44 3.37 -8.46 11.25
C GLY A 44 2.29 -9.47 10.84
N LEU A 45 2.08 -9.59 9.53
CA LEU A 45 1.14 -10.49 8.88
C LEU A 45 1.85 -11.16 7.70
N GLN A 46 1.61 -12.46 7.51
CA GLN A 46 2.19 -13.23 6.41
C GLN A 46 1.08 -13.85 5.55
N GLY A 47 1.32 -13.85 4.24
CA GLY A 47 0.50 -14.50 3.23
C GLY A 47 -0.73 -13.69 2.82
N THR A 48 -1.17 -13.91 1.58
CA THR A 48 -2.27 -13.18 0.95
C THR A 48 -3.54 -13.12 1.79
N GLN A 49 -3.95 -14.22 2.44
CA GLN A 49 -5.19 -14.27 3.22
C GLN A 49 -5.16 -13.30 4.41
N SER A 50 -4.14 -13.39 5.26
CA SER A 50 -3.99 -12.54 6.46
C SER A 50 -3.88 -11.06 6.09
N ILE A 51 -3.18 -10.78 4.98
CA ILE A 51 -3.02 -9.42 4.46
C ILE A 51 -4.37 -8.86 4.00
N ILE A 52 -5.13 -9.59 3.19
CA ILE A 52 -6.40 -9.11 2.66
C ILE A 52 -7.46 -8.96 3.75
N GLU A 53 -7.48 -9.86 4.73
CA GLU A 53 -8.33 -9.70 5.92
C GLU A 53 -8.06 -8.37 6.62
N ARG A 54 -6.78 -8.00 6.82
CA ARG A 54 -6.41 -6.69 7.38
C ARG A 54 -6.87 -5.52 6.51
N LEU A 55 -6.62 -5.56 5.19
CA LEU A 55 -6.91 -4.44 4.29
C LEU A 55 -8.42 -4.24 4.05
N THR A 56 -9.21 -5.31 4.17
CA THR A 56 -10.68 -5.30 4.04
C THR A 56 -11.40 -5.06 5.37
N ASN A 57 -10.67 -4.79 6.46
CA ASN A 57 -11.28 -4.51 7.76
C ASN A 57 -12.30 -3.34 7.62
N PRO A 58 -13.55 -3.52 8.11
CA PRO A 58 -14.60 -2.51 8.03
C PRO A 58 -14.23 -1.13 8.60
N GLU A 59 -13.31 -1.06 9.58
CA GLU A 59 -12.81 0.22 10.12
C GLU A 59 -12.12 1.07 9.04
N LEU A 60 -11.51 0.42 8.05
CA LEU A 60 -10.86 1.09 6.93
C LEU A 60 -11.86 1.49 5.83
N LYS A 61 -13.14 1.13 5.91
CA LYS A 61 -14.13 1.43 4.85
C LYS A 61 -14.26 2.92 4.56
N VAL A 62 -14.07 3.75 5.58
CA VAL A 62 -14.18 5.20 5.48
C VAL A 62 -12.89 5.87 5.04
N VAL A 63 -11.76 5.16 4.96
CA VAL A 63 -10.49 5.83 4.69
C VAL A 63 -10.31 6.16 3.21
N LYS A 64 -9.73 7.33 2.95
CA LYS A 64 -9.28 7.81 1.63
C LYS A 64 -7.84 8.28 1.72
N THR A 65 -7.04 7.86 0.76
CA THR A 65 -5.63 8.21 0.68
C THR A 65 -5.42 9.36 -0.29
N GLN A 66 -4.53 10.27 0.08
CA GLN A 66 -4.02 11.32 -0.79
C GLN A 66 -2.51 11.23 -0.80
N ILE A 67 -1.95 10.72 -1.90
CA ILE A 67 -0.51 10.53 -2.04
C ILE A 67 0.15 11.89 -2.30
N SER A 68 1.19 12.21 -1.51
CA SER A 68 1.96 13.44 -1.67
C SER A 68 3.27 13.19 -2.41
N ASN A 69 3.97 12.12 -2.05
CA ASN A 69 5.28 11.78 -2.60
C ASN A 69 5.39 10.30 -2.87
N THR A 70 6.14 9.96 -3.90
CA THR A 70 6.48 8.60 -4.26
C THR A 70 7.90 8.60 -4.78
N ASP A 71 8.75 7.80 -4.15
CA ASP A 71 10.13 7.57 -4.55
C ASP A 71 10.29 6.09 -4.86
N SER A 72 10.98 5.75 -5.95
CA SER A 72 11.12 4.38 -6.43
C SER A 72 12.54 4.09 -6.86
N GLU A 73 13.18 3.15 -6.18
CA GLU A 73 14.58 2.81 -6.40
C GLU A 73 14.73 1.34 -6.82
N PRO A 74 15.66 1.02 -7.73
CA PRO A 74 16.01 -0.37 -7.98
C PRO A 74 16.61 -0.99 -6.72
N SER A 75 16.27 -2.24 -6.45
CA SER A 75 16.78 -3.04 -5.34
C SER A 75 17.44 -4.32 -5.88
N ILE A 76 17.90 -5.17 -4.96
CA ILE A 76 18.53 -6.45 -5.31
C ILE A 76 17.55 -7.36 -6.08
N ASN A 77 18.09 -8.30 -6.85
CA ASN A 77 17.30 -9.32 -7.57
C ASN A 77 16.20 -8.74 -8.49
N ASN A 78 16.47 -7.59 -9.13
CA ASN A 78 15.52 -6.86 -9.97
C ASN A 78 14.23 -6.43 -9.24
N ALA A 79 14.26 -6.37 -7.90
CA ALA A 79 13.17 -5.80 -7.14
C ALA A 79 13.16 -4.27 -7.24
N ILE A 80 12.04 -3.65 -6.87
CA ILE A 80 11.89 -2.21 -6.80
C ILE A 80 11.43 -1.86 -5.39
N LEU A 81 12.18 -0.99 -4.72
CA LEU A 81 11.77 -0.40 -3.45
C LEU A 81 10.95 0.85 -3.75
N VAL A 82 9.73 0.91 -3.23
CA VAL A 82 8.83 2.05 -3.39
C VAL A 82 8.51 2.62 -2.02
N CYS A 83 8.78 3.91 -1.83
CA CYS A 83 8.44 4.64 -0.63
C CYS A 83 7.34 5.65 -0.96
N VAL A 84 6.30 5.66 -0.14
CA VAL A 84 5.11 6.49 -0.33
C VAL A 84 4.89 7.30 0.94
N ILE A 85 4.66 8.59 0.77
CA ILE A 85 4.13 9.46 1.82
C ILE A 85 2.78 9.96 1.35
N GLY A 86 1.82 9.94 2.24
CA GLY A 86 0.48 10.43 1.95
C GLY A 86 -0.26 10.85 3.20
N ASN A 87 -1.50 11.29 2.99
CA ASN A 87 -2.43 11.59 4.07
C ASN A 87 -3.63 10.67 3.97
N LEU A 88 -4.09 10.21 5.13
CA LEU A 88 -5.29 9.41 5.30
C LEU A 88 -6.38 10.29 5.89
N SER A 89 -7.50 10.38 5.19
CA SER A 89 -8.68 11.14 5.60
C SER A 89 -9.89 10.21 5.75
N SER A 90 -10.78 10.54 6.68
CA SER A 90 -12.05 9.82 6.83
C SER A 90 -13.11 10.44 5.92
N ARG A 91 -13.66 9.65 5.01
CA ARG A 91 -14.75 10.01 4.11
C ARG A 91 -16.02 10.26 4.94
N GLY A 92 -16.34 11.52 5.18
CA GLY A 92 -17.68 11.95 5.56
C GLY A 92 -18.02 11.98 7.06
N LYS A 93 -17.05 11.92 7.99
CA LYS A 93 -17.29 12.38 9.37
C LYS A 93 -16.84 13.82 9.55
N LYS A 94 -17.69 14.77 9.14
CA LYS A 94 -17.87 15.98 9.95
C LYS A 94 -18.63 15.54 11.19
N ILE A 95 -17.93 15.22 12.26
CA ILE A 95 -18.54 15.12 13.58
C ILE A 95 -17.67 15.97 14.49
N ASP A 96 -18.29 17.05 14.96
CA ASP A 96 -17.74 18.02 15.90
C ASP A 96 -16.89 17.32 16.96
N ASN A 97 -15.56 17.51 16.91
CA ASN A 97 -14.56 17.23 17.94
C ASN A 97 -13.56 16.09 17.60
N ALA A 98 -12.31 16.53 17.41
CA ALA A 98 -11.03 15.83 17.49
C ALA A 98 -10.49 14.96 16.31
N PHE A 99 -11.31 14.39 15.43
CA PHE A 99 -10.81 13.51 14.34
C PHE A 99 -10.73 14.16 12.94
N ASP A 100 -10.67 15.49 12.88
CA ASP A 100 -10.81 16.28 11.64
C ASP A 100 -9.49 16.46 10.85
N ARG A 101 -8.36 15.93 11.35
CA ARG A 101 -7.05 16.17 10.73
C ARG A 101 -6.65 14.98 9.85
N PRO A 102 -6.31 15.21 8.57
CA PRO A 102 -5.63 14.21 7.77
C PRO A 102 -4.41 13.70 8.54
N MET A 103 -4.33 12.38 8.70
CA MET A 103 -3.18 11.75 9.35
C MET A 103 -2.15 11.44 8.29
N THR A 104 -0.92 11.92 8.46
CA THR A 104 0.17 11.55 7.57
C THR A 104 0.53 10.09 7.80
N PHE A 105 0.77 9.37 6.72
CA PHE A 105 1.27 8.00 6.75
C PHE A 105 2.51 7.87 5.87
N ALA A 106 3.35 6.92 6.21
CA ALA A 106 4.40 6.41 5.36
C ALA A 106 4.12 4.95 5.04
N GLU A 107 4.32 4.58 3.79
CA GLU A 107 4.18 3.21 3.34
C GLU A 107 5.31 2.81 2.42
N THR A 108 5.92 1.67 2.69
CA THR A 108 7.05 1.15 1.90
C THR A 108 6.66 -0.20 1.32
N PHE A 109 6.92 -0.38 0.02
CA PHE A 109 6.71 -1.63 -0.70
C PHE A 109 8.02 -2.13 -1.28
N LEU A 110 8.27 -3.43 -1.17
CA LEU A 110 9.28 -4.11 -1.98
C LEU A 110 8.55 -4.92 -3.05
N LEU A 111 8.62 -4.45 -4.30
CA LEU A 111 8.07 -5.13 -5.46
C LEU A 111 9.08 -6.13 -5.99
N ALA A 112 8.78 -7.42 -5.91
CA ALA A 112 9.64 -8.48 -6.44
C ALA A 112 9.13 -8.93 -7.81
N PRO A 113 10.02 -9.31 -8.75
CA PRO A 113 9.61 -9.83 -10.04
C PRO A 113 8.89 -11.18 -9.87
N VAL A 114 7.85 -11.42 -10.68
CA VAL A 114 7.18 -12.71 -10.74
C VAL A 114 8.03 -13.69 -11.55
N PRO A 115 8.46 -14.84 -10.97
CA PRO A 115 9.27 -15.82 -11.70
C PRO A 115 8.56 -16.30 -12.97
N GLY A 116 9.24 -16.24 -14.10
CA GLY A 116 8.70 -16.68 -15.40
C GLY A 116 7.74 -15.70 -16.09
N GLN A 117 7.49 -14.51 -15.52
CA GLN A 117 6.65 -13.48 -16.13
C GLN A 117 7.44 -12.17 -16.28
N PRO A 118 8.03 -11.91 -17.46
CA PRO A 118 8.75 -10.67 -17.74
C PRO A 118 7.87 -9.44 -17.49
N GLY A 119 8.37 -8.47 -16.73
CA GLY A 119 7.64 -7.23 -16.38
C GLY A 119 6.51 -7.41 -15.35
N GLY A 120 6.26 -8.63 -14.87
CA GLY A 120 5.32 -8.89 -13.78
C GLY A 120 5.96 -8.65 -12.41
N PHE A 121 5.25 -7.97 -11.52
CA PHE A 121 5.70 -7.73 -10.14
C PHE A 121 4.61 -8.12 -9.13
N TYR A 122 5.02 -8.46 -7.92
CA TYR A 122 4.15 -8.67 -6.76
C TYR A 122 4.76 -7.98 -5.53
N ILE A 123 3.93 -7.72 -4.51
CA ILE A 123 4.35 -7.12 -3.25
C ILE A 123 4.96 -8.20 -2.38
N HIS A 124 6.29 -8.20 -2.23
CA HIS A 124 6.98 -9.12 -1.32
C HIS A 124 6.95 -8.60 0.12
N ASN A 125 7.25 -7.32 0.33
CA ASN A 125 7.12 -6.67 1.63
C ASN A 125 6.28 -5.41 1.52
N GLN A 126 5.51 -5.14 2.57
CA GLN A 126 4.78 -3.92 2.79
C GLN A 126 4.91 -3.49 4.25
N ASN A 127 5.21 -2.23 4.49
CA ASN A 127 5.25 -1.65 5.83
C ASN A 127 4.42 -0.37 5.83
N PHE A 128 3.38 -0.33 6.65
CA PHE A 128 2.49 0.81 6.80
C PHE A 128 2.59 1.39 8.22
N ARG A 129 2.76 2.70 8.31
CA ARG A 129 2.79 3.46 9.56
C ARG A 129 2.07 4.80 9.44
N LEU A 130 1.19 5.11 10.39
CA LEU A 130 0.76 6.46 10.70
C LEU A 130 1.87 7.21 11.41
N ILE A 131 2.07 8.47 11.04
CA ILE A 131 3.03 9.38 11.68
C ILE A 131 2.26 10.17 12.75
N GLN A 132 2.58 9.92 14.02
CA GLN A 132 2.05 10.66 15.16
C GLN A 132 3.16 11.56 15.71
N PHE A 133 2.83 12.83 15.94
CA PHE A 133 3.73 13.83 16.56
C PHE A 133 3.28 14.15 17.98
#